data_AF-A0A356NAU8-F1
#
_entry.id   AF-A0A356NAU8-F1
#
_cell.length_a   1.000
_cell.length_b   1.000
_cell.length_c   1.000
_cell.angle_alpha   90.00
_cell.angle_beta   90.00
_cell.angle_gamma   90.00
#
_symmetry.space_group_name_H-M   'P 1'
#
loop_
_entity.id
_entity.type
_entity.pdbx_description
1 polymer ?
#
loop_
_entity_poly.entity_id
_entity_poly.type
_entity_poly.pdbx_seq_one_letter_code
_entity_poly.pdbx_strand_id
1 'polypeptide(L)'
;MSDEIKNADIPQEESQQGVNGLEENAEKEGILKDLDGKKANKGKKEKKQLTPEQKKRKTAKALIITGCVVLAIVIFFSGCAIASTVNTNAHLSLASSFEKVEYTEHAQLVPTFDNELGHWTFEKEADRDFKVLQFTDVHIGGGAFSGTKDNWAMSAVATMIRQSQPDLVVVTGDIAYPVPFQAGTFNNLNATKIFANMMENLGVYWTFAFGNHDTEIYSLYTRDQICDYYANAGFKYCLFRAGFCDEKDVISKTSRGFGNDVIVVKNPSGSENPINQALVTLDSHSYTDGDYFGMAWKYDNIHQCQIDWYATEMDKLKAINNNVEVNNLVFFHIPLTEYRDAWANVIESGKSKDELTRGTILASDKGTTEFIYGTMGESDKKKNGVRTYGVFCGSSTDTLFETGLTHGMQGVFCGHDHYNNFSVNYTPTGASRSIRLTYGMSIDYIAYPGIYREHSQRGTTVISIKSDSTFECAAKNYYADFTGANDYVANH
;
A
#
# COMPACT_ATOMS: atom_id res chain seq x y z
N MET A 1 31.05 40.88 67.72
CA MET A 1 29.83 41.51 67.16
C MET A 1 29.59 40.80 65.84
N SER A 2 28.76 39.75 65.72
CA SER A 2 27.35 39.54 66.13
C SER A 2 26.34 39.98 65.06
N ASP A 3 25.30 39.25 64.66
CA ASP A 3 24.84 37.82 64.75
C ASP A 3 23.56 37.73 63.85
N GLU A 4 22.99 36.64 63.29
CA GLU A 4 23.17 35.16 63.22
C GLU A 4 22.84 34.74 61.73
N ILE A 5 23.10 33.56 61.12
CA ILE A 5 22.74 32.15 61.42
C ILE A 5 21.20 31.88 61.32
N LYS A 6 20.63 30.86 60.63
CA LYS A 6 21.14 29.73 59.79
C LYS A 6 20.11 29.20 58.76
N ASN A 7 20.64 28.66 57.65
CA ASN A 7 20.42 27.37 56.96
C ASN A 7 19.08 26.59 56.94
N ALA A 8 18.95 25.77 55.88
CA ALA A 8 17.98 24.67 55.70
C ALA A 8 18.54 23.30 56.16
N ASP A 9 17.70 22.24 56.18
CA ASP A 9 17.84 21.07 55.28
C ASP A 9 16.76 19.97 55.51
N ILE A 10 16.74 18.96 54.63
CA ILE A 10 15.80 17.82 54.56
C ILE A 10 16.28 16.66 55.44
N PRO A 11 15.40 15.79 56.00
CA PRO A 11 15.60 14.35 55.79
C PRO A 11 14.31 13.52 55.60
N GLN A 12 14.51 12.22 55.31
CA GLN A 12 13.50 11.16 55.21
C GLN A 12 13.02 10.67 56.58
N GLU A 13 11.94 9.88 56.64
CA GLU A 13 11.84 8.79 57.63
C GLU A 13 10.96 7.62 57.16
N GLU A 14 11.38 6.39 57.46
CA GLU A 14 10.54 5.17 57.44
C GLU A 14 10.16 4.80 58.88
N SER A 15 9.00 4.16 59.09
CA SER A 15 8.78 3.38 60.33
C SER A 15 7.77 2.24 60.14
N GLN A 16 7.85 1.21 60.98
CA GLN A 16 6.99 0.02 60.99
C GLN A 16 6.45 -0.30 62.40
N GLN A 17 5.50 -1.25 62.45
CA GLN A 17 5.12 -2.15 63.57
C GLN A 17 4.20 -1.62 64.71
N GLY A 18 3.42 -2.57 65.28
CA GLY A 18 2.58 -2.43 66.49
C GLY A 18 1.08 -2.16 66.20
N VAL A 19 0.09 -3.08 66.16
CA VAL A 19 -0.22 -4.43 66.69
C VAL A 19 -1.17 -4.44 67.92
N ASN A 20 -2.24 -5.26 67.84
CA ASN A 20 -3.35 -5.53 68.80
C ASN A 20 -4.44 -4.43 68.96
N GLY A 21 -5.74 -4.75 69.17
CA GLY A 21 -6.43 -6.06 69.19
C GLY A 21 -7.91 -5.96 69.65
N LEU A 22 -8.66 -7.08 69.64
CA LEU A 22 -10.12 -7.26 69.95
C LEU A 22 -11.07 -6.74 68.84
N GLU A 23 -12.01 -7.50 68.24
CA GLU A 23 -13.20 -8.23 68.75
C GLU A 23 -14.36 -7.28 69.14
N GLU A 24 -15.64 -7.43 68.74
CA GLU A 24 -16.46 -8.65 68.48
C GLU A 24 -17.53 -8.51 67.34
N ASN A 25 -18.06 -9.67 66.91
CA ASN A 25 -19.38 -10.03 66.31
C ASN A 25 -20.43 -9.00 65.78
N ALA A 26 -21.08 -9.30 64.63
CA ALA A 26 -22.54 -9.56 64.48
C ALA A 26 -23.16 -9.30 63.06
N GLU A 27 -24.08 -10.22 62.68
CA GLU A 27 -25.30 -10.07 61.84
C GLU A 27 -25.37 -9.22 60.54
N LYS A 28 -25.61 -9.91 59.41
CA LYS A 28 -26.53 -9.47 58.34
C LYS A 28 -27.28 -10.65 57.67
N GLU A 29 -28.24 -11.23 58.38
CA GLU A 29 -29.51 -11.62 57.74
C GLU A 29 -30.40 -10.35 57.66
N GLY A 30 -31.37 -10.21 56.77
CA GLY A 30 -31.74 -11.02 55.61
C GLY A 30 -33.13 -10.61 55.12
N ILE A 31 -33.35 -10.52 53.81
CA ILE A 31 -34.70 -10.41 53.23
C ILE A 31 -34.88 -11.51 52.18
N LEU A 32 -36.03 -12.17 52.26
CA LEU A 32 -36.35 -13.41 51.56
C LEU A 32 -36.53 -13.20 50.04
N LYS A 33 -36.07 -14.22 49.31
CA LYS A 33 -36.86 -15.05 48.37
C LYS A 33 -38.05 -14.38 47.67
N ASP A 34 -38.08 -14.45 46.34
CA ASP A 34 -38.81 -15.54 45.66
C ASP A 34 -38.40 -15.65 44.17
N LEU A 35 -38.95 -16.67 43.48
CA LEU A 35 -38.67 -17.11 42.09
C LEU A 35 -37.47 -18.05 41.89
N ASP A 36 -37.50 -19.20 42.58
CA ASP A 36 -36.81 -20.41 42.09
C ASP A 36 -37.61 -21.02 40.91
N GLY A 37 -36.93 -21.37 39.81
CA GLY A 37 -37.59 -21.38 38.49
C GLY A 37 -36.83 -22.00 37.32
N LYS A 38 -36.23 -23.20 37.51
CA LYS A 38 -35.63 -24.04 36.44
C LYS A 38 -34.49 -23.39 35.63
N LYS A 39 -33.27 -23.42 36.17
CA LYS A 39 -32.05 -23.59 35.34
C LYS A 39 -31.42 -24.95 35.63
N ALA A 40 -31.20 -25.75 34.58
CA ALA A 40 -30.79 -27.14 34.70
C ALA A 40 -29.36 -27.26 35.26
N ASN A 41 -29.21 -28.02 36.36
CA ASN A 41 -27.94 -28.20 37.06
C ASN A 41 -26.99 -29.12 36.26
N LYS A 42 -26.22 -28.55 35.33
CA LYS A 42 -25.07 -29.23 34.70
C LYS A 42 -23.94 -29.38 35.73
N GLY A 43 -24.04 -30.43 36.55
CA GLY A 43 -23.10 -30.70 37.63
C GLY A 43 -21.64 -30.70 37.18
N LYS A 44 -20.77 -30.06 37.97
CA LYS A 44 -19.31 -30.08 37.78
C LYS A 44 -18.82 -31.53 37.85
N LYS A 45 -18.38 -32.10 36.72
CA LYS A 45 -17.70 -33.41 36.73
C LYS A 45 -16.45 -33.32 37.60
N GLU A 46 -16.38 -34.15 38.63
CA GLU A 46 -15.17 -34.30 39.44
C GLU A 46 -13.97 -34.69 38.56
N LYS A 47 -12.82 -34.05 38.80
CA LYS A 47 -11.56 -34.45 38.16
C LYS A 47 -11.11 -35.78 38.76
N LYS A 48 -11.46 -36.90 38.13
CA LYS A 48 -10.97 -38.25 38.49
C LYS A 48 -9.49 -38.20 38.88
N GLN A 49 -9.16 -38.60 40.10
CA GLN A 49 -7.77 -38.72 40.52
C GLN A 49 -7.12 -39.86 39.73
N LEU A 50 -6.19 -39.50 38.84
CA LEU A 50 -5.43 -40.46 38.04
C LEU A 50 -4.28 -41.03 38.89
N THR A 51 -4.12 -42.35 38.86
CA THR A 51 -2.95 -43.02 39.50
C THR A 51 -1.63 -42.55 38.86
N PRO A 52 -0.47 -42.73 39.51
CA PRO A 52 0.83 -42.36 38.93
C PRO A 52 1.07 -42.98 37.54
N GLU A 53 0.68 -44.25 37.35
CA GLU A 53 0.73 -44.89 36.02
C GLU A 53 -0.23 -44.27 35.01
N GLN A 54 -1.47 -43.95 35.41
CA GLN A 54 -2.44 -43.32 34.53
C GLN A 54 -1.99 -41.90 34.12
N LYS A 55 -1.35 -41.16 35.04
CA LYS A 55 -0.66 -39.90 34.74
C LYS A 55 0.46 -40.13 33.72
N LYS A 56 1.39 -41.08 33.99
CA LYS A 56 2.51 -41.41 33.07
C LYS A 56 2.02 -41.82 31.67
N ARG A 57 0.99 -42.68 31.57
CA ARG A 57 0.35 -43.07 30.30
C ARG A 57 -0.34 -41.91 29.60
N LYS A 58 -0.99 -40.98 30.34
CA LYS A 58 -1.59 -39.77 29.77
C LYS A 58 -0.51 -38.82 29.22
N THR A 59 0.58 -38.59 29.95
CA THR A 59 1.70 -37.76 29.50
C THR A 59 2.37 -38.37 28.27
N ALA A 60 2.62 -39.69 28.25
CA ALA A 60 3.17 -40.37 27.08
C ALA A 60 2.26 -40.23 25.84
N LYS A 61 0.94 -40.41 25.99
CA LYS A 61 -0.01 -40.16 24.89
C LYS A 61 -0.03 -38.70 24.43
N ALA A 62 0.06 -37.74 25.35
CA ALA A 62 0.13 -36.33 24.99
C ALA A 62 1.41 -36.01 24.20
N LEU A 63 2.58 -36.50 24.65
CA LEU A 63 3.85 -36.33 23.95
C LEU A 63 3.83 -36.95 22.54
N ILE A 64 3.24 -38.13 22.38
CA ILE A 64 3.07 -38.76 21.06
C ILE A 64 2.17 -37.91 20.16
N ILE A 65 1.02 -37.44 20.66
CA ILE A 65 0.11 -36.58 19.88
C ILE A 65 0.80 -35.27 19.48
N THR A 66 1.49 -34.60 20.40
CA THR A 66 2.27 -33.40 20.11
C THR A 66 3.37 -33.68 19.08
N GLY A 67 4.10 -34.79 19.20
CA GLY A 67 5.11 -35.21 18.22
C GLY A 67 4.53 -35.45 16.82
N CYS A 68 3.38 -36.12 16.71
CA CYS A 68 2.70 -36.32 15.44
C CYS A 68 2.19 -35.01 14.82
N VAL A 69 1.68 -34.08 15.64
CA VAL A 69 1.22 -32.76 15.17
C VAL A 69 2.41 -31.91 14.69
N VAL A 70 3.51 -31.87 15.45
CA VAL A 70 4.74 -31.17 15.04
C VAL A 70 5.32 -31.78 13.76
N LEU A 71 5.37 -33.10 13.64
CA LEU A 71 5.84 -33.77 12.43
C LEU A 71 4.95 -33.45 11.21
N ALA A 72 3.62 -33.45 11.37
CA ALA A 72 2.70 -33.08 10.30
C ALA A 72 2.89 -31.62 9.86
N ILE A 73 3.11 -30.70 10.81
CA ILE A 73 3.41 -29.29 10.53
C ILE A 73 4.74 -29.14 9.78
N VAL A 74 5.80 -29.84 10.20
CA VAL A 74 7.11 -29.82 9.53
C VAL A 74 7.03 -30.39 8.12
N ILE A 75 6.31 -31.50 7.91
CA ILE A 75 6.09 -32.08 6.57
C ILE A 75 5.30 -31.11 5.68
N PHE A 76 4.25 -30.47 6.21
CA PHE A 76 3.45 -29.49 5.47
C PHE A 76 4.29 -28.30 5.02
N PHE A 77 5.01 -27.62 5.92
CA PHE A 77 5.85 -26.48 5.57
C PHE A 77 7.02 -26.86 4.65
N SER A 78 7.58 -28.07 4.79
CA SER A 78 8.61 -28.60 3.88
C SER A 78 8.04 -28.81 2.46
N GLY A 79 6.81 -29.33 2.35
CA GLY A 79 6.08 -29.43 1.09
C GLY A 79 5.79 -28.07 0.46
N CYS A 80 5.34 -27.09 1.26
CA CYS A 80 5.12 -25.72 0.81
C CYS A 80 6.41 -25.04 0.33
N ALA A 81 7.55 -25.26 0.99
CA ALA A 81 8.84 -24.71 0.55
C ALA A 81 9.27 -25.29 -0.81
N ILE A 82 9.18 -26.62 -0.98
CA ILE A 82 9.49 -27.29 -2.26
C ILE A 82 8.55 -26.81 -3.38
N ALA A 83 7.23 -26.76 -3.12
CA ALA A 83 6.25 -26.29 -4.10
C ALA A 83 6.46 -24.81 -4.46
N SER A 84 6.79 -23.95 -3.49
CA SER A 84 7.11 -22.54 -3.73
C SER A 84 8.35 -22.39 -4.61
N THR A 85 9.40 -23.20 -4.41
CA THR A 85 10.58 -23.21 -5.28
C THR A 85 10.25 -23.64 -6.71
N VAL A 86 9.44 -24.69 -6.88
CA VAL A 86 9.01 -25.16 -8.21
C VAL A 86 8.17 -24.10 -8.93
N ASN A 87 7.17 -23.52 -8.25
CA ASN A 87 6.34 -22.45 -8.80
C ASN A 87 7.19 -21.22 -9.17
N THR A 88 8.08 -20.76 -8.27
CA THR A 88 8.95 -19.60 -8.54
C THR A 88 9.81 -19.80 -9.79
N ASN A 89 10.39 -20.99 -9.98
CA ASN A 89 11.17 -21.30 -11.18
C ASN A 89 10.30 -21.33 -12.46
N ALA A 90 9.06 -21.81 -12.35
CA ALA A 90 8.10 -21.77 -13.46
C ALA A 90 7.69 -20.33 -13.80
N HIS A 91 7.43 -19.47 -12.81
CA HIS A 91 7.10 -18.06 -13.02
C HIS A 91 8.28 -17.26 -13.55
N LEU A 92 9.51 -17.52 -13.11
CA LEU A 92 10.71 -16.91 -13.71
C LEU A 92 10.90 -17.33 -15.17
N SER A 93 10.52 -18.57 -15.52
CA SER A 93 10.51 -19.06 -16.90
C SER A 93 9.41 -18.36 -17.73
N LEU A 94 8.20 -18.19 -17.19
CA LEU A 94 7.11 -17.45 -17.84
C LEU A 94 7.47 -15.97 -18.02
N ALA A 95 8.00 -15.31 -16.99
CA ALA A 95 8.50 -13.94 -17.02
C ALA A 95 9.53 -13.72 -18.13
N SER A 96 10.39 -14.72 -18.37
CA SER A 96 11.40 -14.72 -19.43
C SER A 96 10.89 -15.17 -20.81
N SER A 97 9.60 -15.55 -20.91
CA SER A 97 8.96 -15.97 -22.18
C SER A 97 8.08 -14.88 -22.81
N PHE A 98 7.77 -13.80 -22.07
CA PHE A 98 7.11 -12.64 -22.66
C PHE A 98 8.08 -11.92 -23.61
N GLU A 99 7.68 -11.82 -24.88
CA GLU A 99 8.41 -11.08 -25.89
C GLU A 99 8.51 -9.60 -25.51
N LYS A 100 9.64 -8.97 -25.82
CA LYS A 100 9.85 -7.53 -25.64
C LYS A 100 8.73 -6.74 -26.34
N VAL A 101 8.29 -5.65 -25.73
CA VAL A 101 7.36 -4.68 -26.35
C VAL A 101 7.95 -4.14 -27.66
N GLU A 102 7.27 -4.44 -28.76
CA GLU A 102 7.49 -3.79 -30.05
C GLU A 102 6.72 -2.47 -30.08
N TYR A 103 7.45 -1.36 -30.08
CA TYR A 103 6.88 -0.03 -30.22
C TYR A 103 6.65 0.28 -31.70
N THR A 104 5.38 0.48 -32.08
CA THR A 104 4.94 0.65 -33.47
C THR A 104 4.19 1.96 -33.71
N GLU A 105 3.60 2.56 -32.66
CA GLU A 105 2.99 3.89 -32.74
C GLU A 105 4.02 5.03 -32.73
N HIS A 106 5.17 4.80 -32.10
CA HIS A 106 6.24 5.76 -31.87
C HIS A 106 7.55 5.03 -31.54
N ALA A 107 8.67 5.75 -31.41
CA ALA A 107 9.87 5.21 -30.80
C ALA A 107 9.68 5.03 -29.27
N GLN A 108 10.42 4.10 -28.67
CA GLN A 108 10.59 4.06 -27.21
C GLN A 108 11.52 5.21 -26.80
N LEU A 109 11.06 6.14 -25.95
CA LEU A 109 11.95 7.13 -25.35
C LEU A 109 12.94 6.43 -24.41
N VAL A 110 14.20 6.85 -24.45
CA VAL A 110 15.27 6.34 -23.59
C VAL A 110 15.59 7.43 -22.55
N PRO A 111 15.44 7.16 -21.25
CA PRO A 111 15.75 8.13 -20.21
C PRO A 111 17.26 8.30 -20.05
N THR A 112 17.66 9.49 -19.62
CA THR A 112 19.04 9.82 -19.24
C THR A 112 19.07 10.32 -17.80
N PHE A 113 20.10 9.91 -17.05
CA PHE A 113 20.31 10.43 -15.71
C PHE A 113 20.99 11.80 -15.78
N ASP A 114 20.30 12.81 -15.26
CA ASP A 114 20.79 14.18 -15.22
C ASP A 114 21.50 14.41 -13.88
N ASN A 115 22.81 14.66 -13.95
CA ASN A 115 23.65 14.82 -12.76
C ASN A 115 23.51 16.21 -12.09
N GLU A 116 22.92 17.19 -12.77
CA GLU A 116 22.68 18.53 -12.22
C GLU A 116 21.32 18.59 -11.52
N LEU A 117 20.30 17.94 -12.09
CA LEU A 117 19.02 17.68 -11.42
C LEU A 117 19.15 16.61 -10.33
N GLY A 118 20.06 15.64 -10.49
CA GLY A 118 20.16 14.46 -9.63
C GLY A 118 19.02 13.46 -9.83
N HIS A 119 18.40 13.42 -11.01
CA HIS A 119 17.18 12.67 -11.31
C HIS A 119 17.22 11.96 -12.67
N TRP A 120 16.40 10.93 -12.86
CA TRP A 120 16.12 10.38 -14.19
C TRP A 120 15.26 11.34 -15.02
N THR A 121 15.61 11.54 -16.28
CA THR A 121 14.91 12.47 -17.18
C THR A 121 14.53 11.81 -18.49
N PHE A 122 13.36 12.16 -19.02
CA PHE A 122 12.95 11.86 -20.40
C PHE A 122 12.79 13.18 -21.15
N GLU A 123 13.37 13.32 -22.34
CA GLU A 123 13.03 14.44 -23.24
C GLU A 123 11.88 14.01 -24.15
N LYS A 124 10.78 14.76 -24.10
CA LYS A 124 9.59 14.53 -24.92
C LYS A 124 9.72 15.27 -26.26
N GLU A 125 9.30 14.63 -27.34
CA GLU A 125 9.16 15.24 -28.67
C GLU A 125 8.16 16.42 -28.67
N ALA A 126 8.25 17.30 -29.68
CA ALA A 126 7.23 18.31 -29.90
C ALA A 126 5.87 17.64 -30.20
N ASP A 127 4.80 18.11 -29.54
CA ASP A 127 3.40 17.71 -29.76
C ASP A 127 3.05 16.22 -29.67
N ARG A 128 3.97 15.40 -29.13
CA ARG A 128 3.72 14.04 -28.68
C ARG A 128 3.39 14.00 -27.19
N ASP A 129 2.29 13.36 -26.82
CA ASP A 129 1.97 13.06 -25.43
C ASP A 129 3.00 12.09 -24.82
N PHE A 130 3.41 12.32 -23.57
CA PHE A 130 4.16 11.32 -22.79
C PHE A 130 3.17 10.34 -22.13
N LYS A 131 3.29 9.05 -22.45
CA LYS A 131 2.30 8.01 -22.10
C LYS A 131 2.78 7.22 -20.88
N VAL A 132 2.20 7.51 -19.71
CA VAL A 132 2.43 6.74 -18.46
C VAL A 132 1.35 5.68 -18.28
N LEU A 133 1.74 4.49 -17.84
CA LEU A 133 0.82 3.40 -17.52
C LEU A 133 0.90 3.05 -16.03
N GLN A 134 -0.18 3.29 -15.28
CA GLN A 134 -0.27 2.93 -13.87
C GLN A 134 -0.73 1.48 -13.72
N PHE A 135 0.02 0.69 -12.95
CA PHE A 135 -0.50 -0.54 -12.34
C PHE A 135 -0.53 -0.41 -10.82
N THR A 136 -1.31 -1.26 -10.19
CA THR A 136 -1.39 -1.32 -8.73
C THR A 136 -1.84 -2.71 -8.31
N ASP A 137 -1.47 -3.13 -7.10
CA ASP A 137 -2.05 -4.31 -6.46
C ASP A 137 -1.90 -5.56 -7.35
N VAL A 138 -0.67 -5.78 -7.83
CA VAL A 138 -0.28 -6.89 -8.72
C VAL A 138 -0.30 -8.23 -7.99
N HIS A 139 0.05 -8.19 -6.70
CA HIS A 139 -0.10 -9.28 -5.76
C HIS A 139 0.45 -10.64 -6.26
N ILE A 140 1.66 -10.64 -6.82
CA ILE A 140 2.36 -11.89 -7.14
C ILE A 140 2.66 -12.61 -5.83
N GLY A 141 2.15 -13.83 -5.64
CA GLY A 141 2.33 -14.59 -4.42
C GLY A 141 3.70 -15.29 -4.33
N GLY A 142 4.26 -15.74 -5.45
CA GLY A 142 5.60 -16.37 -5.50
C GLY A 142 5.73 -17.64 -4.63
N GLY A 143 4.63 -18.38 -4.47
CA GLY A 143 4.51 -19.46 -3.48
C GLY A 143 3.66 -20.66 -3.91
N ALA A 144 3.52 -21.63 -3.00
CA ALA A 144 2.87 -22.91 -3.25
C ALA A 144 1.39 -22.84 -3.68
N PHE A 145 0.67 -21.77 -3.32
CA PHE A 145 -0.79 -21.66 -3.50
C PHE A 145 -1.22 -20.53 -4.47
N SER A 146 -0.26 -19.79 -5.02
CA SER A 146 -0.52 -18.62 -5.87
C SER A 146 -0.47 -18.90 -7.38
N GLY A 147 0.24 -19.94 -7.83
CA GLY A 147 0.79 -19.99 -9.19
C GLY A 147 -0.15 -19.72 -10.38
N THR A 148 -1.38 -20.26 -10.40
CA THR A 148 -2.33 -19.95 -11.49
C THR A 148 -2.73 -18.47 -11.51
N LYS A 149 -2.86 -17.85 -10.33
CA LYS A 149 -3.18 -16.42 -10.17
C LYS A 149 -2.00 -15.54 -10.55
N ASP A 150 -0.78 -15.94 -10.16
CA ASP A 150 0.46 -15.26 -10.55
C ASP A 150 0.61 -15.25 -12.09
N ASN A 151 0.37 -16.39 -12.74
CA ASN A 151 0.33 -16.48 -14.21
C ASN A 151 -0.69 -15.53 -14.84
N TRP A 152 -1.91 -15.45 -14.30
CA TRP A 152 -2.95 -14.55 -14.82
C TRP A 152 -2.60 -13.07 -14.59
N ALA A 153 -2.06 -12.71 -13.41
CA ALA A 153 -1.60 -11.35 -13.10
C ALA A 153 -0.46 -10.91 -14.03
N MET A 154 0.55 -11.76 -14.22
CA MET A 154 1.67 -11.54 -15.14
C MET A 154 1.19 -11.36 -16.59
N SER A 155 0.32 -12.26 -17.07
CA SER A 155 -0.24 -12.16 -18.42
C SER A 155 -1.10 -10.91 -18.63
N ALA A 156 -1.84 -10.47 -17.60
CA ALA A 156 -2.63 -9.25 -17.67
C ALA A 156 -1.74 -8.00 -17.81
N VAL A 157 -0.71 -7.87 -16.96
CA VAL A 157 0.27 -6.77 -17.02
C VAL A 157 1.02 -6.78 -18.36
N ALA A 158 1.55 -7.93 -18.79
CA ALA A 158 2.28 -8.05 -20.06
C ALA A 158 1.41 -7.68 -21.27
N THR A 159 0.16 -8.13 -21.30
CA THR A 159 -0.81 -7.83 -22.38
C THR A 159 -1.12 -6.33 -22.44
N MET A 160 -1.39 -5.71 -21.30
CA MET A 160 -1.72 -4.28 -21.23
C MET A 160 -0.53 -3.39 -21.57
N ILE A 161 0.69 -3.75 -21.16
CA ILE A 161 1.92 -3.06 -21.56
C ILE A 161 2.12 -3.16 -23.08
N ARG A 162 2.07 -4.37 -23.66
CA ARG A 162 2.31 -4.58 -25.11
C ARG A 162 1.31 -3.86 -26.00
N GLN A 163 0.05 -3.76 -25.59
CA GLN A 163 -1.00 -3.05 -26.34
C GLN A 163 -1.04 -1.54 -26.05
N SER A 164 -0.60 -1.07 -24.88
CA SER A 164 -0.57 0.37 -24.58
C SER A 164 0.69 1.07 -25.09
N GLN A 165 1.82 0.36 -25.24
CA GLN A 165 3.13 0.91 -25.64
C GLN A 165 3.53 2.18 -24.86
N PRO A 166 3.64 2.16 -23.51
CA PRO A 166 3.94 3.34 -22.70
C PRO A 166 5.42 3.74 -22.74
N ASP A 167 5.69 5.02 -22.52
CA ASP A 167 7.05 5.53 -22.30
C ASP A 167 7.59 5.13 -20.92
N LEU A 168 6.69 5.10 -19.91
CA LEU A 168 6.99 4.74 -18.53
C LEU A 168 5.83 3.94 -17.91
N VAL A 169 6.15 2.88 -17.17
CA VAL A 169 5.23 2.20 -16.26
C VAL A 169 5.49 2.67 -14.83
N VAL A 170 4.43 2.96 -14.07
CA VAL A 170 4.53 3.27 -12.63
C VAL A 170 3.64 2.30 -11.86
N VAL A 171 4.20 1.61 -10.86
CA VAL A 171 3.43 0.70 -10.00
C VAL A 171 3.19 1.34 -8.63
N THR A 172 1.94 1.56 -8.24
CA THR A 172 1.57 2.15 -6.94
C THR A 172 1.47 1.09 -5.84
N GLY A 173 2.54 0.32 -5.65
CA GLY A 173 2.69 -0.67 -4.59
C GLY A 173 1.99 -2.01 -4.81
N ASP A 174 2.29 -2.90 -3.87
CA ASP A 174 1.76 -4.27 -3.76
C ASP A 174 2.00 -5.10 -5.01
N ILE A 175 3.27 -5.12 -5.41
CA ILE A 175 3.83 -6.05 -6.39
C ILE A 175 3.86 -7.47 -5.81
N ALA A 176 4.27 -7.62 -4.54
CA ALA A 176 4.39 -8.90 -3.85
C ALA A 176 3.27 -9.12 -2.82
N TYR A 177 2.80 -10.38 -2.72
CA TYR A 177 1.78 -10.80 -1.75
C TYR A 177 2.23 -12.06 -0.98
N PRO A 178 3.19 -11.95 -0.05
CA PRO A 178 3.82 -13.06 0.67
C PRO A 178 2.94 -13.62 1.80
N VAL A 179 1.61 -13.68 1.61
CA VAL A 179 0.64 -13.99 2.66
C VAL A 179 0.49 -15.52 2.81
N PRO A 180 0.90 -16.14 3.95
CA PRO A 180 1.12 -17.58 4.03
C PRO A 180 -0.11 -18.45 3.78
N PHE A 181 -1.31 -17.96 4.12
CA PHE A 181 -2.57 -18.70 3.96
C PHE A 181 -3.22 -18.53 2.58
N GLN A 182 -2.67 -17.66 1.71
CA GLN A 182 -3.16 -17.41 0.34
C GLN A 182 -2.13 -17.71 -0.74
N ALA A 183 -0.86 -17.37 -0.52
CA ALA A 183 0.26 -17.64 -1.41
C ALA A 183 1.07 -18.89 -1.01
N GLY A 184 1.05 -19.31 0.26
CA GLY A 184 1.78 -20.50 0.72
C GLY A 184 3.28 -20.29 0.95
N THR A 185 3.71 -19.03 1.09
CA THR A 185 5.10 -18.61 1.32
C THR A 185 5.14 -17.42 2.30
N PHE A 186 6.34 -17.07 2.78
CA PHE A 186 6.66 -15.81 3.45
C PHE A 186 7.70 -14.98 2.64
N ASN A 187 8.10 -15.46 1.47
CA ASN A 187 9.24 -14.95 0.72
C ASN A 187 8.77 -13.95 -0.36
N ASN A 188 8.69 -12.67 0.03
CA ASN A 188 8.43 -11.55 -0.88
C ASN A 188 9.47 -11.45 -2.01
N LEU A 189 10.76 -11.70 -1.75
CA LEU A 189 11.81 -11.63 -2.77
C LEU A 189 11.58 -12.57 -3.97
N ASN A 190 10.81 -13.66 -3.83
CA ASN A 190 10.38 -14.47 -4.97
C ASN A 190 9.49 -13.66 -5.93
N ALA A 191 8.47 -12.99 -5.39
CA ALA A 191 7.52 -12.19 -6.15
C ALA A 191 8.20 -10.93 -6.76
N THR A 192 9.02 -10.25 -5.96
CA THR A 192 9.94 -9.18 -6.39
C THR A 192 10.75 -9.61 -7.63
N LYS A 193 11.37 -10.79 -7.59
CA LYS A 193 12.16 -11.34 -8.71
C LYS A 193 11.30 -11.67 -9.92
N ILE A 194 10.15 -12.32 -9.74
CA ILE A 194 9.23 -12.67 -10.83
C ILE A 194 8.78 -11.41 -11.58
N PHE A 195 8.32 -10.39 -10.85
CA PHE A 195 7.84 -9.15 -11.45
C PHE A 195 8.98 -8.38 -12.14
N ALA A 196 10.12 -8.19 -11.48
CA ALA A 196 11.25 -7.48 -12.08
C ALA A 196 11.76 -8.18 -13.36
N ASN A 197 11.90 -9.51 -13.36
CA ASN A 197 12.32 -10.24 -14.56
C ASN A 197 11.29 -10.11 -15.69
N MET A 198 9.98 -10.07 -15.38
CA MET A 198 8.95 -9.83 -16.39
C MET A 198 9.09 -8.43 -17.02
N MET A 199 9.26 -7.39 -16.20
CA MET A 199 9.40 -6.01 -16.69
C MET A 199 10.67 -5.80 -17.52
N GLU A 200 11.80 -6.40 -17.11
CA GLU A 200 13.06 -6.31 -17.87
C GLU A 200 13.00 -7.07 -19.22
N ASN A 201 12.32 -8.21 -19.30
CA ASN A 201 12.13 -8.96 -20.56
C ASN A 201 11.13 -8.27 -21.50
N LEU A 202 10.03 -7.72 -20.94
CA LEU A 202 9.15 -6.79 -21.67
C LEU A 202 9.90 -5.55 -22.17
N GLY A 203 10.99 -5.17 -21.50
CA GLY A 203 11.93 -4.14 -21.94
C GLY A 203 11.32 -2.75 -22.01
N VAL A 204 10.42 -2.45 -21.08
CA VAL A 204 9.70 -1.18 -20.91
C VAL A 204 10.24 -0.46 -19.67
N TYR A 205 10.51 0.84 -19.76
CA TYR A 205 11.00 1.59 -18.61
C TYR A 205 9.94 1.67 -17.50
N TRP A 206 10.35 1.45 -16.25
CA TRP A 206 9.41 1.31 -15.14
C TRP A 206 9.98 1.79 -13.80
N THR A 207 9.09 2.24 -12.91
CA THR A 207 9.40 2.50 -11.50
C THR A 207 8.21 2.09 -10.62
N PHE A 208 8.38 2.13 -9.30
CA PHE A 208 7.31 1.79 -8.35
C PHE A 208 7.46 2.57 -7.03
N ALA A 209 6.34 2.71 -6.34
CA ALA A 209 6.29 3.03 -4.91
C ALA A 209 6.00 1.74 -4.12
N PHE A 210 6.43 1.65 -2.85
CA PHE A 210 6.10 0.49 -2.01
C PHE A 210 4.64 0.50 -1.54
N GLY A 211 4.03 -0.69 -1.48
CA GLY A 211 2.78 -0.95 -0.77
C GLY A 211 2.98 -1.70 0.55
N ASN A 212 1.89 -1.93 1.29
CA ASN A 212 1.94 -2.57 2.60
C ASN A 212 2.24 -4.08 2.52
N HIS A 213 1.77 -4.79 1.48
CA HIS A 213 1.99 -6.22 1.33
C HIS A 213 3.35 -6.57 0.72
N ASP A 214 3.98 -5.67 -0.05
CA ASP A 214 5.33 -5.87 -0.60
C ASP A 214 6.36 -6.30 0.46
N THR A 215 6.18 -5.77 1.66
CA THR A 215 7.12 -5.87 2.78
C THR A 215 6.36 -6.11 4.09
N GLU A 216 5.39 -7.03 4.06
CA GLU A 216 4.72 -7.53 5.26
C GLU A 216 5.71 -7.80 6.37
N ILE A 217 5.39 -7.45 7.61
CA ILE A 217 6.38 -7.47 8.70
C ILE A 217 6.71 -8.89 9.20
N TYR A 218 5.96 -9.90 8.70
CA TYR A 218 6.27 -11.33 8.82
C TYR A 218 6.99 -11.91 7.59
N SER A 219 7.33 -11.09 6.59
CA SER A 219 8.10 -11.51 5.40
C SER A 219 9.51 -11.98 5.76
N LEU A 220 10.10 -12.76 4.86
CA LEU A 220 11.48 -13.22 4.97
C LEU A 220 12.52 -12.10 4.74
N TYR A 221 12.17 -11.06 3.98
CA TYR A 221 13.04 -9.91 3.69
C TYR A 221 12.38 -8.59 4.11
N THR A 222 13.16 -7.70 4.71
CA THR A 222 12.72 -6.36 5.14
C THR A 222 12.51 -5.41 3.95
N ARG A 223 11.83 -4.27 4.16
CA ARG A 223 11.70 -3.24 3.12
C ARG A 223 13.04 -2.70 2.64
N ASP A 224 13.96 -2.48 3.57
CA ASP A 224 15.38 -2.17 3.31
C ASP A 224 16.03 -3.18 2.35
N GLN A 225 15.91 -4.49 2.63
CA GLN A 225 16.48 -5.55 1.77
C GLN A 225 15.82 -5.67 0.39
N ILE A 226 14.53 -5.36 0.26
CA ILE A 226 13.84 -5.32 -1.03
C ILE A 226 14.20 -4.03 -1.80
N CYS A 227 14.40 -2.90 -1.10
CA CYS A 227 14.87 -1.64 -1.67
C CYS A 227 16.30 -1.78 -2.23
N ASP A 228 17.23 -2.33 -1.44
CA ASP A 228 18.58 -2.69 -1.87
C ASP A 228 18.56 -3.60 -3.09
N TYR A 229 17.73 -4.65 -3.08
CA TYR A 229 17.59 -5.54 -4.23
C TYR A 229 17.16 -4.79 -5.50
N TYR A 230 16.12 -3.94 -5.45
CA TYR A 230 15.67 -3.20 -6.63
C TYR A 230 16.70 -2.16 -7.10
N ALA A 231 17.39 -1.47 -6.18
CA ALA A 231 18.41 -0.46 -6.52
C ALA A 231 19.71 -1.08 -7.07
N ASN A 232 20.16 -2.23 -6.56
CA ASN A 232 21.47 -2.79 -6.82
C ASN A 232 21.49 -4.08 -7.67
N ALA A 233 20.33 -4.62 -8.10
CA ALA A 233 20.27 -5.79 -8.99
C ALA A 233 20.80 -5.56 -10.42
N GLY A 234 21.13 -4.32 -10.81
CA GLY A 234 21.67 -4.01 -12.14
C GLY A 234 20.64 -4.09 -13.27
N PHE A 235 19.37 -3.84 -12.96
CA PHE A 235 18.30 -3.72 -13.95
C PHE A 235 18.57 -2.58 -14.94
N LYS A 236 18.12 -2.76 -16.19
CA LYS A 236 18.31 -1.82 -17.30
C LYS A 236 17.08 -0.92 -17.49
N TYR A 237 15.89 -1.46 -17.23
CA TYR A 237 14.63 -0.78 -17.48
C TYR A 237 13.95 -0.28 -16.20
N CYS A 238 14.28 -0.85 -15.04
CA CYS A 238 13.92 -0.28 -13.74
C CYS A 238 14.67 1.05 -13.53
N LEU A 239 13.91 2.13 -13.34
CA LEU A 239 14.40 3.47 -13.01
C LEU A 239 14.31 3.77 -11.50
N PHE A 240 13.86 2.80 -10.70
CA PHE A 240 13.79 2.92 -9.25
C PHE A 240 15.16 3.28 -8.66
N ARG A 241 15.16 4.23 -7.74
CA ARG A 241 16.29 4.50 -6.84
C ARG A 241 15.79 4.36 -5.42
N ALA A 242 16.68 4.05 -4.48
CA ALA A 242 16.34 4.02 -3.05
C ALA A 242 15.81 5.36 -2.51
N GLY A 243 16.02 6.47 -3.25
CA GLY A 243 15.55 7.80 -2.89
C GLY A 243 16.43 8.44 -1.81
N PHE A 244 15.82 9.17 -0.88
CA PHE A 244 16.49 9.81 0.26
C PHE A 244 16.83 8.83 1.43
N CYS A 245 17.16 7.58 1.07
CA CYS A 245 17.48 6.48 1.97
C CYS A 245 19.01 6.35 2.14
N ASP A 246 19.50 6.45 3.38
CA ASP A 246 20.94 6.39 3.71
C ASP A 246 21.17 6.05 5.21
N GLU A 247 21.53 4.79 5.48
CA GLU A 247 21.95 4.17 6.78
C GLU A 247 21.06 4.37 8.03
N LYS A 248 20.07 5.27 8.03
CA LYS A 248 19.46 5.83 9.25
C LYS A 248 17.94 5.92 9.22
N ASP A 249 17.30 5.21 8.30
CA ASP A 249 15.86 5.28 8.00
C ASP A 249 15.05 4.48 9.04
N VAL A 250 15.14 4.92 10.29
CA VAL A 250 14.50 4.33 11.47
C VAL A 250 13.10 4.90 11.64
N ILE A 251 12.15 4.01 11.94
CA ILE A 251 10.72 4.28 12.08
C ILE A 251 10.41 4.96 13.44
N SER A 252 10.99 6.15 13.65
CA SER A 252 10.58 7.23 14.58
C SER A 252 11.71 8.27 14.71
N LYS A 253 11.48 9.54 15.04
CA LYS A 253 10.20 10.30 15.07
C LYS A 253 10.02 11.19 13.83
N THR A 254 10.86 10.98 12.82
CA THR A 254 10.88 11.65 11.52
C THR A 254 11.15 10.58 10.47
N SER A 255 10.25 9.59 10.38
CA SER A 255 10.47 8.40 9.55
C SER A 255 10.68 8.78 8.10
N ARG A 256 11.62 8.11 7.44
CA ARG A 256 11.90 8.26 6.02
C ARG A 256 11.43 7.00 5.32
N GLY A 257 10.77 7.18 4.18
CA GLY A 257 10.32 6.07 3.35
C GLY A 257 11.34 5.69 2.27
N PHE A 258 11.14 4.52 1.66
CA PHE A 258 12.04 3.94 0.66
C PHE A 258 11.53 4.22 -0.77
N GLY A 259 12.38 4.70 -1.67
CA GLY A 259 11.95 4.99 -3.05
C GLY A 259 11.18 6.30 -3.23
N ASN A 260 11.33 7.24 -2.30
CA ASN A 260 10.92 8.64 -2.52
C ASN A 260 11.82 9.25 -3.61
N ASP A 261 11.28 9.43 -4.82
CA ASP A 261 12.07 9.82 -6.00
C ASP A 261 11.25 10.67 -6.99
N VAL A 262 11.94 11.36 -7.91
CA VAL A 262 11.36 12.15 -8.99
C VAL A 262 11.95 11.73 -10.34
N ILE A 263 11.08 11.51 -11.31
CA ILE A 263 11.41 11.38 -12.73
C ILE A 263 10.89 12.62 -13.45
N VAL A 264 11.76 13.33 -14.18
CA VAL A 264 11.42 14.61 -14.83
C VAL A 264 11.19 14.42 -16.32
N VAL A 265 9.97 14.71 -16.78
CA VAL A 265 9.65 14.83 -18.20
C VAL A 265 10.01 16.25 -18.64
N LYS A 266 10.97 16.38 -19.55
CA LYS A 266 11.43 17.64 -20.14
C LYS A 266 10.66 17.94 -21.43
N ASN A 267 10.40 19.22 -21.68
CA ASN A 267 9.99 19.70 -23.01
C ASN A 267 11.20 19.64 -23.97
N PRO A 268 10.99 19.71 -25.31
CA PRO A 268 12.08 19.75 -26.28
C PRO A 268 13.12 20.83 -25.97
N SER A 269 14.39 20.52 -26.20
CA SER A 269 15.51 21.45 -25.99
C SER A 269 15.28 22.80 -26.69
N GLY A 270 15.46 23.89 -25.93
CA GLY A 270 15.18 25.27 -26.38
C GLY A 270 13.76 25.79 -26.09
N SER A 271 12.89 24.98 -25.46
CA SER A 271 11.59 25.45 -24.94
C SER A 271 11.76 26.50 -23.84
N GLU A 272 10.83 27.47 -23.75
CA GLU A 272 10.85 28.53 -22.73
C GLU A 272 10.78 27.97 -21.29
N ASN A 273 9.95 26.96 -21.08
CA ASN A 273 9.88 26.19 -19.84
C ASN A 273 10.46 24.79 -20.09
N PRO A 274 11.69 24.48 -19.63
CA PRO A 274 12.38 23.22 -19.95
C PRO A 274 11.71 21.99 -19.32
N ILE A 275 10.96 22.15 -18.23
CA ILE A 275 10.27 21.05 -17.56
C ILE A 275 8.81 21.00 -18.00
N ASN A 276 8.37 19.82 -18.45
CA ASN A 276 6.97 19.55 -18.77
C ASN A 276 6.21 19.07 -17.53
N GLN A 277 6.73 18.06 -16.84
CA GLN A 277 6.07 17.43 -15.68
C GLN A 277 7.11 16.76 -14.78
N ALA A 278 6.90 16.79 -13.46
CA ALA A 278 7.59 15.91 -12.53
C ALA A 278 6.69 14.73 -12.13
N LEU A 279 7.24 13.52 -12.12
CA LEU A 279 6.54 12.29 -11.72
C LEU A 279 7.19 11.80 -10.43
N VAL A 280 6.46 11.90 -9.32
CA VAL A 280 7.00 11.67 -7.97
C VAL A 280 6.51 10.34 -7.42
N THR A 281 7.40 9.44 -7.04
CA THR A 281 7.06 8.28 -6.20
C THR A 281 7.23 8.64 -4.73
N LEU A 282 6.30 8.23 -3.89
CA LEU A 282 6.40 8.35 -2.42
C LEU A 282 6.10 7.01 -1.75
N ASP A 283 6.77 6.74 -0.64
CA ASP A 283 6.45 5.58 0.19
C ASP A 283 5.41 5.97 1.24
N SER A 284 4.16 5.52 1.05
CA SER A 284 3.05 5.66 1.99
C SER A 284 3.11 4.70 3.18
N HIS A 285 4.28 4.10 3.44
CA HIS A 285 4.58 3.24 4.58
C HIS A 285 3.78 1.93 4.56
N SER A 286 3.19 1.51 5.70
CA SER A 286 2.49 0.23 5.86
C SER A 286 1.54 0.33 7.07
N TYR A 287 1.64 -0.56 8.06
CA TYR A 287 0.84 -0.51 9.29
C TYR A 287 1.52 0.29 10.41
N THR A 288 0.71 1.00 11.21
CA THR A 288 1.16 1.75 12.39
C THR A 288 1.43 0.87 13.62
N ASP A 289 2.12 1.44 14.61
CA ASP A 289 2.39 0.83 15.91
C ASP A 289 1.14 0.18 16.55
N GLY A 290 1.24 -1.12 16.80
CA GLY A 290 0.18 -1.93 17.40
C GLY A 290 -0.81 -2.56 16.42
N ASP A 291 -0.68 -2.36 15.10
CA ASP A 291 -1.37 -3.16 14.08
C ASP A 291 -0.40 -3.96 13.19
N TYR A 292 0.60 -4.56 13.83
CA TYR A 292 1.68 -5.39 13.24
C TYR A 292 1.22 -6.52 12.28
N PHE A 293 -0.07 -6.83 12.19
CA PHE A 293 -0.60 -7.88 11.31
C PHE A 293 -1.75 -7.39 10.40
N GLY A 294 -1.94 -6.06 10.25
CA GLY A 294 -2.99 -5.49 9.41
C GLY A 294 -4.41 -5.93 9.78
N MET A 295 -4.68 -6.19 11.06
CA MET A 295 -5.98 -6.73 11.54
C MET A 295 -6.92 -5.64 12.06
N ALA A 296 -6.38 -4.53 12.57
CA ALA A 296 -7.14 -3.36 13.01
C ALA A 296 -7.38 -2.34 11.87
N TRP A 297 -6.68 -2.51 10.74
CA TRP A 297 -6.68 -1.66 9.54
C TRP A 297 -6.23 -0.25 9.89
N LYS A 298 -5.07 -0.16 10.56
CA LYS A 298 -4.44 1.11 10.94
C LYS A 298 -3.21 1.42 10.07
N TYR A 299 -3.47 1.85 8.85
CA TYR A 299 -2.42 2.28 7.92
C TYR A 299 -1.74 3.55 8.41
N ASP A 300 -0.44 3.66 8.10
CA ASP A 300 0.36 4.85 8.37
C ASP A 300 0.13 5.92 7.29
N ASN A 301 0.74 7.09 7.46
CA ASN A 301 0.66 8.22 6.54
C ASN A 301 2.00 8.44 5.82
N ILE A 302 2.07 9.46 4.96
CA ILE A 302 3.34 10.00 4.46
C ILE A 302 3.89 10.97 5.50
N HIS A 303 5.13 10.77 5.94
CA HIS A 303 5.70 11.51 7.08
C HIS A 303 6.25 12.87 6.66
N GLN A 304 6.24 13.84 7.58
CA GLN A 304 6.57 15.25 7.26
C GLN A 304 7.91 15.43 6.53
N CYS A 305 8.94 14.64 6.83
CA CYS A 305 10.23 14.78 6.14
C CYS A 305 10.20 14.38 4.65
N GLN A 306 9.24 13.55 4.22
CA GLN A 306 8.97 13.26 2.82
C GLN A 306 8.24 14.43 2.13
N ILE A 307 7.38 15.12 2.88
CA ILE A 307 6.64 16.31 2.42
C ILE A 307 7.60 17.51 2.28
N ASP A 308 8.48 17.71 3.25
CA ASP A 308 9.54 18.72 3.24
C ASP A 308 10.53 18.47 2.09
N TRP A 309 10.89 17.20 1.84
CA TRP A 309 11.69 16.78 0.68
C TRP A 309 10.97 17.07 -0.64
N TYR A 310 9.70 16.67 -0.77
CA TYR A 310 8.88 16.92 -1.96
C TYR A 310 8.80 18.41 -2.29
N ALA A 311 8.51 19.27 -1.29
CA ALA A 311 8.51 20.72 -1.47
C ALA A 311 9.87 21.24 -1.94
N THR A 312 10.96 20.77 -1.31
CA THR A 312 12.34 21.12 -1.66
C THR A 312 12.70 20.74 -3.10
N GLU A 313 12.28 19.56 -3.58
CA GLU A 313 12.50 19.17 -4.98
C GLU A 313 11.64 20.01 -5.94
N MET A 314 10.36 20.27 -5.63
CA MET A 314 9.53 21.09 -6.50
C MET A 314 10.06 22.54 -6.61
N ASP A 315 10.55 23.14 -5.52
CA ASP A 315 11.19 24.46 -5.55
C ASP A 315 12.48 24.49 -6.37
N LYS A 316 13.32 23.44 -6.31
CA LYS A 316 14.49 23.30 -7.19
C LYS A 316 14.09 23.22 -8.67
N LEU A 317 13.13 22.35 -9.00
CA LEU A 317 12.66 22.18 -10.37
C LEU A 317 12.02 23.47 -10.89
N LYS A 318 11.25 24.18 -10.08
CA LYS A 318 10.69 25.51 -10.36
C LYS A 318 11.76 26.56 -10.64
N ALA A 319 12.82 26.64 -9.83
CA ALA A 319 13.93 27.57 -10.06
C ALA A 319 14.62 27.31 -11.41
N ILE A 320 14.77 26.05 -11.80
CA ILE A 320 15.33 25.63 -13.10
C ILE A 320 14.33 25.85 -14.26
N ASN A 321 13.04 25.74 -13.97
CA ASN A 321 11.93 26.04 -14.88
C ASN A 321 11.60 27.55 -14.93
N ASN A 322 12.63 28.40 -14.93
CA ASN A 322 12.52 29.87 -14.99
C ASN A 322 11.63 30.52 -13.90
N ASN A 323 11.49 29.87 -12.73
CA ASN A 323 10.60 30.22 -11.63
C ASN A 323 9.09 30.01 -11.91
N VAL A 324 8.76 29.33 -13.02
CA VAL A 324 7.39 28.88 -13.32
C VAL A 324 7.12 27.56 -12.60
N GLU A 325 5.98 27.51 -11.90
CA GLU A 325 5.53 26.34 -11.12
C GLU A 325 5.60 25.05 -11.94
N VAL A 326 6.25 24.01 -11.39
CA VAL A 326 6.37 22.72 -12.07
C VAL A 326 5.17 21.85 -11.74
N ASN A 327 4.36 21.62 -12.78
CA ASN A 327 3.27 20.66 -12.74
C ASN A 327 3.81 19.26 -12.38
N ASN A 328 3.15 18.58 -11.45
CA ASN A 328 3.56 17.24 -11.05
C ASN A 328 2.39 16.28 -10.78
N LEU A 329 2.69 14.98 -10.94
CA LEU A 329 1.82 13.85 -10.64
C LEU A 329 2.51 12.96 -9.60
N VAL A 330 1.77 12.56 -8.56
CA VAL A 330 2.33 11.86 -7.40
C VAL A 330 1.73 10.46 -7.26
N PHE A 331 2.57 9.48 -6.97
CA PHE A 331 2.27 8.04 -7.01
C PHE A 331 2.71 7.36 -5.71
N PHE A 332 1.77 6.74 -4.99
CA PHE A 332 2.02 5.97 -3.76
C PHE A 332 0.87 4.97 -3.52
N HIS A 333 0.97 4.07 -2.53
CA HIS A 333 0.02 2.97 -2.40
C HIS A 333 -1.25 3.32 -1.59
N ILE A 334 -1.10 3.66 -0.31
CA ILE A 334 -2.20 3.92 0.63
C ILE A 334 -2.82 5.31 0.34
N PRO A 335 -4.15 5.43 0.19
CA PRO A 335 -4.80 6.70 -0.14
C PRO A 335 -4.70 7.74 0.98
N LEU A 336 -4.74 9.02 0.61
CA LEU A 336 -4.82 10.13 1.56
C LEU A 336 -6.22 10.28 2.17
N THR A 337 -6.33 11.02 3.26
CA THR A 337 -7.62 11.38 3.88
C THR A 337 -8.57 12.10 2.93
N GLU A 338 -8.06 12.80 1.93
CA GLU A 338 -8.85 13.60 0.99
C GLU A 338 -9.58 12.72 -0.02
N TYR A 339 -9.13 11.48 -0.28
CA TYR A 339 -9.90 10.51 -1.07
C TYR A 339 -11.21 10.14 -0.34
N ARG A 340 -11.12 9.94 0.98
CA ARG A 340 -12.27 9.61 1.82
C ARG A 340 -13.24 10.77 1.89
N ASP A 341 -12.74 11.99 2.09
CA ASP A 341 -13.57 13.17 2.26
C ASP A 341 -14.17 13.64 0.92
N ALA A 342 -13.42 13.49 -0.19
CA ALA A 342 -13.94 13.68 -1.54
C ALA A 342 -15.06 12.68 -1.89
N TRP A 343 -14.92 11.40 -1.49
CA TRP A 343 -15.94 10.38 -1.72
C TRP A 343 -17.10 10.45 -0.70
N ALA A 344 -16.87 11.01 0.50
CA ALA A 344 -17.94 11.37 1.41
C ALA A 344 -18.93 12.35 0.75
N ASN A 345 -18.43 13.37 0.03
CA ASN A 345 -19.30 14.26 -0.75
C ASN A 345 -20.16 13.51 -1.79
N VAL A 346 -19.63 12.44 -2.40
CA VAL A 346 -20.40 11.59 -3.34
C VAL A 346 -21.52 10.86 -2.62
N ILE A 347 -21.21 10.13 -1.54
CA ILE A 347 -22.18 9.32 -0.79
C ILE A 347 -23.21 10.21 -0.05
N GLU A 348 -22.78 11.31 0.54
CA GLU A 348 -23.64 12.22 1.33
C GLU A 348 -24.54 13.10 0.44
N SER A 349 -24.23 13.26 -0.86
CA SER A 349 -25.13 13.93 -1.82
C SER A 349 -26.44 13.18 -2.07
N GLY A 350 -26.48 11.88 -1.77
CA GLY A 350 -27.63 11.01 -2.05
C GLY A 350 -27.90 10.73 -3.54
N LYS A 351 -27.01 11.17 -4.45
CA LYS A 351 -27.16 10.96 -5.89
C LYS A 351 -27.09 9.50 -6.29
N SER A 352 -27.94 9.13 -7.24
CA SER A 352 -27.87 7.83 -7.93
C SER A 352 -26.68 7.75 -8.88
N LYS A 353 -26.26 6.52 -9.23
CA LYS A 353 -25.14 6.30 -10.16
C LYS A 353 -25.34 6.96 -11.52
N ASP A 354 -26.58 7.03 -12.00
CA ASP A 354 -26.93 7.61 -13.30
C ASP A 354 -26.89 9.15 -13.29
N GLU A 355 -26.92 9.78 -12.11
CA GLU A 355 -26.71 11.23 -11.94
C GLU A 355 -25.22 11.60 -11.82
N LEU A 356 -24.35 10.65 -11.49
CA LEU A 356 -22.90 10.86 -11.33
C LEU A 356 -22.21 10.78 -12.70
N THR A 357 -22.27 11.89 -13.42
CA THR A 357 -21.67 12.08 -14.74
C THR A 357 -20.39 12.94 -14.66
N ARG A 358 -19.46 12.82 -15.62
CA ARG A 358 -18.22 13.62 -15.63
C ARG A 358 -18.54 15.12 -15.58
N GLY A 359 -18.02 15.83 -14.59
CA GLY A 359 -18.34 17.24 -14.31
C GLY A 359 -19.44 17.46 -13.26
N THR A 360 -19.97 16.41 -12.62
CA THR A 360 -20.98 16.56 -11.55
C THR A 360 -20.33 17.13 -10.30
N ILE A 361 -20.71 18.35 -9.93
CA ILE A 361 -20.21 19.06 -8.74
C ILE A 361 -21.03 18.68 -7.51
N LEU A 362 -20.33 18.38 -6.41
CA LEU A 362 -20.84 17.89 -5.14
C LEU A 362 -20.17 18.69 -4.02
N ALA A 363 -20.92 19.28 -3.09
CA ALA A 363 -20.37 20.14 -2.04
C ALA A 363 -20.88 19.76 -0.65
N SER A 364 -20.00 19.83 0.35
CA SER A 364 -20.32 19.69 1.77
C SER A 364 -19.50 20.67 2.62
N ASP A 365 -19.49 20.47 3.94
CA ASP A 365 -18.59 21.13 4.89
C ASP A 365 -17.10 20.84 4.63
N LYS A 366 -16.79 19.69 4.04
CA LYS A 366 -15.42 19.22 3.74
C LYS A 366 -14.78 19.95 2.56
N GLY A 367 -15.62 20.34 1.59
CA GLY A 367 -15.18 21.01 0.36
C GLY A 367 -16.07 20.65 -0.82
N THR A 368 -15.48 20.68 -2.02
CA THR A 368 -16.15 20.38 -3.29
C THR A 368 -15.46 19.22 -4.00
N THR A 369 -16.25 18.26 -4.48
CA THR A 369 -15.83 17.17 -5.36
C THR A 369 -16.46 17.34 -6.74
N GLU A 370 -15.67 17.31 -7.80
CA GLU A 370 -16.14 17.09 -9.17
C GLU A 370 -15.93 15.62 -9.52
N PHE A 371 -17.02 14.91 -9.83
CA PHE A 371 -16.96 13.52 -10.26
C PHE A 371 -16.41 13.42 -11.69
N ILE A 372 -15.42 12.54 -11.94
CA ILE A 372 -14.85 12.32 -13.28
C ILE A 372 -15.23 10.94 -13.83
N TYR A 373 -14.92 9.84 -13.13
CA TYR A 373 -15.35 8.48 -13.50
C TYR A 373 -15.26 7.47 -12.35
N GLY A 374 -15.74 6.25 -12.63
CA GLY A 374 -15.48 5.04 -11.85
C GLY A 374 -16.43 4.82 -10.68
N THR A 375 -16.03 3.98 -9.74
CA THR A 375 -16.81 3.68 -8.54
C THR A 375 -15.89 3.39 -7.35
N MET A 376 -16.37 3.72 -6.16
CA MET A 376 -15.97 2.98 -4.96
C MET A 376 -16.64 1.61 -5.05
N GLY A 377 -15.85 0.54 -4.99
CA GLY A 377 -16.31 -0.86 -5.04
C GLY A 377 -16.10 -1.61 -3.73
N GLU A 378 -15.37 -0.98 -2.79
CA GLU A 378 -15.26 -1.45 -1.43
C GLU A 378 -16.60 -1.38 -0.66
N SER A 379 -16.59 -1.72 0.63
CA SER A 379 -17.75 -1.48 1.50
C SER A 379 -17.50 -0.35 2.49
N ASP A 380 -18.39 0.66 2.45
CA ASP A 380 -18.52 1.68 3.50
C ASP A 380 -18.79 0.99 4.85
N LYS A 381 -17.86 1.19 5.78
CA LYS A 381 -17.82 0.52 7.08
C LYS A 381 -17.53 1.56 8.16
N LYS A 382 -17.80 1.20 9.43
CA LYS A 382 -17.27 1.95 10.58
C LYS A 382 -16.07 1.19 11.16
N LYS A 383 -14.89 1.82 11.14
CA LYS A 383 -13.60 1.27 11.62
C LYS A 383 -12.98 2.25 12.61
N ASN A 384 -12.50 1.76 13.75
CA ASN A 384 -11.82 2.55 14.78
C ASN A 384 -12.57 3.84 15.23
N GLY A 385 -13.91 3.85 15.10
CA GLY A 385 -14.77 5.00 15.42
C GLY A 385 -15.11 5.91 14.23
N VAL A 386 -14.39 5.80 13.12
CA VAL A 386 -14.53 6.62 11.89
C VAL A 386 -15.34 5.86 10.84
N ARG A 387 -16.10 6.58 9.99
CA ARG A 387 -16.76 6.01 8.80
C ARG A 387 -15.80 6.06 7.62
N THR A 388 -15.62 4.94 6.91
CA THR A 388 -14.59 4.83 5.87
C THR A 388 -15.07 5.30 4.50
N TYR A 389 -16.37 5.35 4.23
CA TYR A 389 -16.91 5.68 2.90
C TYR A 389 -16.42 4.75 1.77
N GLY A 390 -15.79 3.62 2.14
CA GLY A 390 -15.11 2.68 1.23
C GLY A 390 -13.65 3.02 0.94
N VAL A 391 -13.07 4.03 1.58
CA VAL A 391 -11.66 4.44 1.48
C VAL A 391 -10.91 4.07 2.77
N PHE A 392 -9.81 3.33 2.67
CA PHE A 392 -9.00 2.92 3.82
C PHE A 392 -7.65 3.67 3.85
N CYS A 393 -7.74 4.99 3.99
CA CYS A 393 -6.60 5.90 4.08
C CYS A 393 -5.77 5.74 5.37
N GLY A 394 -4.64 6.46 5.41
CA GLY A 394 -3.81 6.65 6.61
C GLY A 394 -4.61 7.05 7.86
N SER A 395 -4.14 6.60 9.03
CA SER A 395 -4.85 6.69 10.31
C SER A 395 -4.59 8.00 11.07
N SER A 396 -3.57 8.75 10.67
CA SER A 396 -3.15 10.03 11.24
C SER A 396 -3.43 11.17 10.25
N THR A 397 -3.01 12.39 10.61
CA THR A 397 -2.99 13.55 9.72
C THR A 397 -1.58 13.79 9.20
N ASP A 398 -1.44 14.02 7.90
CA ASP A 398 -0.25 14.62 7.29
C ASP A 398 -0.62 15.94 6.59
N THR A 399 0.23 16.46 5.71
CA THR A 399 0.03 17.75 5.00
C THR A 399 0.35 17.68 3.51
N LEU A 400 0.42 16.48 2.92
CA LEU A 400 0.87 16.32 1.54
C LEU A 400 -0.09 16.99 0.55
N PHE A 401 -1.39 16.99 0.83
CA PHE A 401 -2.38 17.64 -0.04
C PHE A 401 -2.23 19.16 -0.03
N GLU A 402 -2.04 19.79 1.13
CA GLU A 402 -1.83 21.23 1.30
C GLU A 402 -0.50 21.70 0.69
N THR A 403 0.57 20.93 0.88
CA THR A 403 1.85 21.18 0.20
C THR A 403 1.72 20.96 -1.31
N GLY A 404 0.95 19.97 -1.74
CA GLY A 404 0.58 19.77 -3.15
C GLY A 404 -0.14 20.96 -3.76
N LEU A 405 -1.14 21.52 -3.06
CA LEU A 405 -1.90 22.70 -3.48
C LEU A 405 -0.99 23.90 -3.78
N THR A 406 0.08 24.06 -3.02
CA THR A 406 1.04 25.17 -3.14
C THR A 406 2.21 24.91 -4.09
N HIS A 407 2.55 23.65 -4.37
CA HIS A 407 3.69 23.26 -5.22
C HIS A 407 3.22 22.42 -6.42
N GLY A 408 2.43 23.01 -7.32
CA GLY A 408 2.17 22.47 -8.68
C GLY A 408 1.45 21.12 -8.84
N MET A 409 1.08 20.42 -7.76
CA MET A 409 0.52 19.05 -7.85
C MET A 409 -0.81 19.02 -8.59
N GLN A 410 -0.85 18.42 -9.78
CA GLN A 410 -2.07 18.31 -10.60
C GLN A 410 -2.90 17.10 -10.19
N GLY A 411 -2.26 15.99 -9.82
CA GLY A 411 -2.95 14.74 -9.52
C GLY A 411 -2.15 13.77 -8.65
N VAL A 412 -2.90 12.93 -7.95
CA VAL A 412 -2.44 11.81 -7.13
C VAL A 412 -3.04 10.53 -7.68
N PHE A 413 -2.23 9.47 -7.68
CA PHE A 413 -2.60 8.12 -8.11
C PHE A 413 -2.25 7.10 -7.02
N CYS A 414 -3.21 6.27 -6.63
CA CYS A 414 -3.02 5.28 -5.56
C CYS A 414 -3.64 3.90 -5.86
N GLY A 415 -3.49 2.97 -4.91
CA GLY A 415 -3.94 1.58 -4.98
C GLY A 415 -4.77 1.17 -3.77
N HIS A 416 -4.42 0.04 -3.16
CA HIS A 416 -4.74 -0.37 -1.79
C HIS A 416 -6.19 -0.83 -1.52
N ASP A 417 -7.19 -0.11 -2.03
CA ASP A 417 -8.59 -0.49 -1.88
C ASP A 417 -9.03 -1.22 -3.15
N HIS A 418 -8.73 -2.52 -3.28
CA HIS A 418 -8.59 -3.17 -4.60
C HIS A 418 -9.81 -3.02 -5.54
N TYR A 419 -11.03 -2.88 -5.00
CA TYR A 419 -12.26 -2.71 -5.79
C TYR A 419 -12.60 -1.26 -6.17
N ASN A 420 -11.90 -0.26 -5.62
CA ASN A 420 -12.06 1.15 -5.98
C ASN A 420 -11.32 1.45 -7.29
N ASN A 421 -11.97 2.19 -8.18
CA ASN A 421 -11.39 2.62 -9.46
C ASN A 421 -11.88 4.02 -9.88
N PHE A 422 -12.22 4.86 -8.91
CA PHE A 422 -12.77 6.19 -9.15
C PHE A 422 -11.69 7.25 -9.39
N SER A 423 -12.09 8.29 -10.13
CA SER A 423 -11.30 9.51 -10.32
C SER A 423 -12.20 10.73 -10.08
N VAL A 424 -11.72 11.68 -9.27
CA VAL A 424 -12.45 12.90 -8.88
C VAL A 424 -11.48 14.08 -8.77
N ASN A 425 -11.89 15.30 -9.14
CA ASN A 425 -11.17 16.50 -8.70
C ASN A 425 -11.70 16.88 -7.31
N TYR A 426 -10.84 17.15 -6.34
CA TYR A 426 -11.22 17.58 -5.00
C TYR A 426 -10.62 18.95 -4.64
N THR A 427 -11.45 19.83 -4.10
CA THR A 427 -11.09 21.16 -3.59
C THR A 427 -11.54 21.24 -2.12
N PRO A 428 -10.62 21.17 -1.14
CA PRO A 428 -10.95 21.38 0.27
C PRO A 428 -11.61 22.74 0.53
N THR A 429 -12.41 22.85 1.60
CA THR A 429 -13.03 24.12 2.00
C THR A 429 -11.99 25.24 2.19
N GLY A 430 -12.03 26.25 1.31
CA GLY A 430 -11.10 27.39 1.32
C GLY A 430 -9.90 27.29 0.37
N ALA A 431 -9.68 26.14 -0.28
CA ALA A 431 -8.65 26.00 -1.32
C ALA A 431 -9.05 26.75 -2.61
N SER A 432 -8.04 27.31 -3.30
CA SER A 432 -8.23 28.08 -4.54
C SER A 432 -8.27 27.23 -5.82
N ARG A 433 -7.88 25.95 -5.72
CA ARG A 433 -7.81 24.99 -6.83
C ARG A 433 -8.08 23.58 -6.33
N SER A 434 -8.37 22.67 -7.26
CA SER A 434 -8.45 21.24 -7.00
C SER A 434 -7.11 20.53 -7.18
N ILE A 435 -7.05 19.28 -6.70
CA ILE A 435 -6.11 18.24 -7.12
C ILE A 435 -6.95 17.04 -7.60
N ARG A 436 -6.51 16.33 -8.65
CA ARG A 436 -7.15 15.08 -9.05
C ARG A 436 -6.76 13.94 -8.10
N LEU A 437 -7.74 13.22 -7.58
CA LEU A 437 -7.53 12.00 -6.79
C LEU A 437 -8.03 10.81 -7.63
N THR A 438 -7.17 9.82 -7.88
CA THR A 438 -7.47 8.66 -8.76
C THR A 438 -7.00 7.34 -8.15
N TYR A 439 -7.92 6.39 -7.98
CA TYR A 439 -7.55 5.00 -7.75
C TYR A 439 -7.15 4.33 -9.07
N GLY A 440 -6.05 3.59 -9.02
CA GLY A 440 -5.66 2.66 -10.07
C GLY A 440 -6.59 1.46 -10.12
N MET A 441 -6.64 0.83 -11.29
CA MET A 441 -7.31 -0.46 -11.46
C MET A 441 -6.39 -1.58 -10.94
N SER A 442 -6.78 -2.25 -9.86
CA SER A 442 -6.00 -3.35 -9.27
C SER A 442 -5.88 -4.54 -10.23
N ILE A 443 -4.75 -5.23 -10.23
CA ILE A 443 -4.61 -6.48 -11.00
C ILE A 443 -5.16 -7.69 -10.20
N ASP A 444 -5.12 -7.61 -8.87
CA ASP A 444 -5.34 -8.67 -7.86
C ASP A 444 -6.21 -9.86 -8.28
N TYR A 445 -5.64 -11.07 -8.16
CA TYR A 445 -6.32 -12.36 -8.32
C TYR A 445 -6.30 -13.22 -7.03
N ILE A 446 -5.68 -12.75 -5.93
CA ILE A 446 -5.30 -13.56 -4.77
C ILE A 446 -5.74 -13.00 -3.42
N ALA A 447 -5.71 -11.69 -3.22
CA ALA A 447 -5.64 -11.08 -1.89
C ALA A 447 -7.00 -10.96 -1.20
N TYR A 448 -8.10 -10.84 -1.95
CA TYR A 448 -9.45 -11.00 -1.39
C TYR A 448 -10.11 -12.35 -1.79
N PRO A 449 -10.83 -13.05 -0.88
CA PRO A 449 -11.46 -14.33 -1.19
C PRO A 449 -12.48 -14.27 -2.34
N GLY A 450 -12.06 -14.73 -3.52
CA GLY A 450 -12.91 -14.80 -4.72
C GLY A 450 -12.58 -13.78 -5.81
N ILE A 451 -11.69 -12.81 -5.57
CA ILE A 451 -11.43 -11.67 -6.48
C ILE A 451 -10.95 -12.06 -7.89
N TYR A 452 -10.38 -13.25 -8.06
CA TYR A 452 -10.08 -13.83 -9.38
C TYR A 452 -11.33 -14.01 -10.28
N ARG A 453 -12.54 -13.94 -9.72
CA ARG A 453 -13.82 -13.98 -10.45
C ARG A 453 -14.39 -12.59 -10.73
N GLU A 454 -13.94 -11.58 -10.00
CA GLU A 454 -14.34 -10.20 -10.22
C GLU A 454 -13.45 -9.61 -11.32
N HIS A 455 -14.09 -8.95 -12.29
CA HIS A 455 -13.43 -8.47 -13.52
C HIS A 455 -13.42 -6.95 -13.62
N SER A 456 -14.32 -6.24 -12.93
CA SER A 456 -14.59 -4.80 -13.12
C SER A 456 -13.47 -3.89 -12.61
N GLN A 457 -12.79 -4.33 -11.54
CA GLN A 457 -11.63 -3.67 -10.97
C GLN A 457 -10.35 -3.89 -11.79
N ARG A 458 -10.30 -4.97 -12.60
CA ARG A 458 -9.07 -5.44 -13.23
C ARG A 458 -8.66 -4.65 -14.47
N GLY A 459 -7.48 -4.04 -14.47
CA GLY A 459 -7.05 -3.18 -15.56
C GLY A 459 -5.79 -2.36 -15.31
N THR A 460 -5.77 -1.14 -15.82
CA THR A 460 -4.68 -0.15 -15.69
C THR A 460 -5.24 1.27 -15.80
N THR A 461 -4.52 2.28 -15.30
CA THR A 461 -4.79 3.69 -15.63
C THR A 461 -3.81 4.15 -16.69
N VAL A 462 -4.31 4.51 -17.88
CA VAL A 462 -3.52 5.20 -18.90
C VAL A 462 -3.53 6.70 -18.58
N ILE A 463 -2.34 7.32 -18.54
CA ILE A 463 -2.14 8.75 -18.27
C ILE A 463 -1.39 9.36 -19.46
N SER A 464 -1.93 10.44 -20.01
CA SER A 464 -1.37 11.14 -21.18
C SER A 464 -1.03 12.58 -20.83
N ILE A 465 0.26 12.87 -20.68
CA ILE A 465 0.80 14.18 -20.32
C ILE A 465 1.06 14.99 -21.59
N LYS A 466 0.56 16.23 -21.63
CA LYS A 466 0.40 17.06 -22.83
C LYS A 466 1.55 18.05 -23.04
N SER A 467 1.66 18.64 -24.25
CA SER A 467 2.61 19.74 -24.53
C SER A 467 2.43 20.97 -23.63
N ASP A 468 1.21 21.24 -23.15
CA ASP A 468 0.89 22.36 -22.25
C ASP A 468 1.02 22.02 -20.75
N SER A 469 1.69 20.90 -20.44
CA SER A 469 1.86 20.35 -19.09
C SER A 469 0.56 19.96 -18.36
N THR A 470 -0.59 19.89 -19.05
CA THR A 470 -1.79 19.24 -18.50
C THR A 470 -1.69 17.72 -18.63
N PHE A 471 -2.64 16.99 -18.02
CA PHE A 471 -2.81 15.56 -18.24
C PHE A 471 -4.29 15.17 -18.39
N GLU A 472 -4.55 14.12 -19.15
CA GLU A 472 -5.78 13.33 -19.05
C GLU A 472 -5.44 11.93 -18.53
N CYS A 473 -6.38 11.28 -17.85
CA CYS A 473 -6.24 9.89 -17.43
C CYS A 473 -7.52 9.11 -17.69
N ALA A 474 -7.38 7.81 -17.97
CA ALA A 474 -8.49 6.90 -18.20
C ALA A 474 -8.22 5.52 -17.59
N ALA A 475 -9.16 5.04 -16.78
CA ALA A 475 -9.23 3.64 -16.39
C ALA A 475 -9.50 2.77 -17.63
N LYS A 476 -8.74 1.68 -17.79
CA LYS A 476 -8.80 0.75 -18.91
C LYS A 476 -8.89 -0.68 -18.40
N ASN A 477 -10.03 -1.32 -18.61
CA ASN A 477 -10.34 -2.63 -18.05
C ASN A 477 -9.71 -3.75 -18.89
N TYR A 478 -9.00 -4.66 -18.23
CA TYR A 478 -8.26 -5.75 -18.88
C TYR A 478 -9.13 -6.58 -19.83
N TYR A 479 -10.37 -6.89 -19.45
CA TYR A 479 -11.25 -7.77 -20.23
C TYR A 479 -12.09 -7.04 -21.29
N ALA A 480 -12.20 -5.72 -21.23
CA ALA A 480 -13.07 -4.93 -22.10
C ALA A 480 -12.31 -4.04 -23.10
N ASP A 481 -11.14 -3.52 -22.70
CA ASP A 481 -10.35 -2.60 -23.52
C ASP A 481 -9.19 -3.27 -24.27
N PHE A 482 -8.79 -4.49 -23.89
CA PHE A 482 -7.61 -5.18 -24.44
C PHE A 482 -7.96 -6.49 -25.14
N THR A 483 -7.32 -6.72 -26.28
CA THR A 483 -7.47 -7.96 -27.07
C THR A 483 -6.69 -9.11 -26.45
N GLY A 484 -7.15 -10.35 -26.65
CA GLY A 484 -6.47 -11.55 -26.14
C GLY A 484 -6.55 -11.77 -24.62
N ALA A 485 -7.24 -10.90 -23.87
CA ALA A 485 -7.29 -10.96 -22.40
C ALA A 485 -7.81 -12.29 -21.83
N ASN A 486 -8.69 -12.97 -22.56
CA ASN A 486 -9.20 -14.30 -22.23
C ASN A 486 -8.29 -15.45 -22.73
N ASP A 487 -7.44 -15.22 -23.74
CA ASP A 487 -6.78 -16.30 -24.47
C ASP A 487 -5.65 -16.95 -23.68
N TYR A 488 -5.01 -16.23 -22.75
CA TYR A 488 -4.10 -16.88 -21.80
C TYR A 488 -4.88 -17.62 -20.69
N VAL A 489 -5.90 -16.98 -20.12
CA VAL A 489 -6.69 -17.45 -18.96
C VAL A 489 -7.59 -18.65 -19.30
N ALA A 490 -8.00 -18.80 -20.56
CA ALA A 490 -8.80 -19.94 -21.03
C ALA A 490 -7.95 -21.15 -21.42
N ASN A 491 -6.63 -20.97 -21.63
CA ASN A 491 -5.71 -22.04 -22.04
C ASN A 491 -4.74 -22.49 -20.92
N HIS A 492 -4.64 -21.76 -19.80
CA HIS A 492 -3.73 -22.04 -18.67
C HIS A 492 -4.32 -21.67 -17.29
#